data_AF-A0A7G1G2E3-F1
#
_entry.id   AF-A0A7G1G2E3-F1
#
_cell.length_a   1.000
_cell.length_b   1.000
_cell.length_c   1.000
_cell.angle_alpha   90.00
_cell.angle_beta   90.00
_cell.angle_gamma   90.00
#
_symmetry.space_group_name_H-M   'P 1'
#
loop_
_entity.id
_entity.type
_entity.pdbx_description
1 polymer ?
#
loop_
_entity_poly.entity_id
_entity_poly.type
_entity_poly.pdbx_seq_one_letter_code
_entity_poly.pdbx_strand_id
1 'polypeptide(L)'
;MYNCAVFYGDYVGVVDIRSISEHFKKGFAKKVVLFIGREPVKKAAEMLKENDYIEVKIVKKPSKSAKEYFKSLNNSFLSDLNEFGERAMMFDPC
;
A
#
# COMPACT_ATOMS: atom_id res chain seq x y z
N MET A 1 5.99 9.36 -11.46
CA MET A 1 4.92 9.68 -10.50
C MET A 1 3.65 8.95 -10.92
N TYR A 2 3.19 8.01 -10.11
CA TYR A 2 1.98 7.22 -10.39
C TYR A 2 0.73 7.98 -9.92
N ASN A 3 -0.41 7.79 -10.57
CA ASN A 3 -1.67 8.35 -10.07
C ASN A 3 -2.16 7.58 -8.85
N CYS A 4 -2.01 6.25 -8.84
CA CYS A 4 -2.47 5.40 -7.75
C CYS A 4 -1.47 4.26 -7.50
N ALA A 5 -1.06 4.05 -6.25
CA ALA A 5 -0.28 2.90 -5.84
C ALA A 5 -1.20 1.89 -5.15
N VAL A 6 -1.25 0.67 -5.67
CA VAL A 6 -2.06 -0.41 -5.16
C VAL A 6 -1.13 -1.43 -4.50
N PHE A 7 -1.36 -1.68 -3.23
CA PHE A 7 -0.65 -2.68 -2.46
C PHE A 7 -1.60 -3.78 -2.02
N TYR A 8 -1.11 -5.01 -1.92
CA TYR A 8 -1.91 -6.11 -1.40
C TYR A 8 -1.11 -7.04 -0.49
N GLY A 9 -1.77 -7.64 0.49
CA GLY A 9 -1.16 -8.62 1.40
C GLY A 9 -2.17 -9.23 2.36
N ASP A 10 -1.77 -10.21 3.16
CA ASP A 10 -2.68 -10.77 4.18
C ASP A 10 -2.79 -9.85 5.41
N TYR A 11 -1.69 -9.18 5.75
CA TYR A 11 -1.55 -8.33 6.92
C TYR A 11 -0.81 -7.04 6.56
N VAL A 12 -1.08 -5.98 7.31
CA VAL A 12 -0.33 -4.71 7.21
C VAL A 12 0.18 -4.31 8.58
N GLY A 13 1.48 -4.10 8.67
CA GLY A 13 2.16 -3.67 9.88
C GLY A 13 2.42 -2.17 9.91
N VAL A 14 2.88 -1.72 11.08
CA VAL A 14 3.32 -0.32 11.29
C VAL A 14 4.51 0.03 10.39
N VAL A 15 5.41 -0.93 10.14
CA VAL A 15 6.60 -0.73 9.29
C VAL A 15 6.17 -0.49 7.84
N ASP A 16 5.24 -1.28 7.32
CA ASP A 16 4.72 -1.12 5.95
C ASP A 16 4.09 0.27 5.74
N ILE A 17 3.28 0.71 6.70
CA ILE A 17 2.62 2.02 6.65
C ILE A 17 3.66 3.15 6.65
N ARG A 18 4.74 3.02 7.44
CA ARG A 18 5.84 4.00 7.46
C ARG A 18 6.56 4.05 6.11
N SER A 19 6.95 2.91 5.57
CA SER A 19 7.62 2.85 4.26
C SER A 19 6.76 3.45 3.15
N ILE A 20 5.46 3.15 3.14
CA ILE A 20 4.49 3.74 2.20
C ILE A 20 4.42 5.26 2.39
N SER A 21 4.35 5.75 3.63
CA SER A 21 4.32 7.18 3.94
C SER A 21 5.57 7.91 3.45
N GLU A 22 6.75 7.33 3.63
CA GLU A 22 8.01 7.90 3.14
C GLU A 22 8.05 7.98 1.62
N HIS A 23 7.65 6.92 0.92
CA HIS A 23 7.60 6.92 -0.54
C HIS A 23 6.54 7.89 -1.07
N PHE A 24 5.41 8.00 -0.39
CA PHE A 24 4.37 8.98 -0.71
C PHE A 24 4.91 10.42 -0.60
N LYS A 25 5.63 10.74 0.48
CA LYS A 25 6.28 12.05 0.67
C LYS A 25 7.32 12.37 -0.40
N LYS A 26 8.00 11.34 -0.96
CA LYS A 26 8.91 11.48 -2.10
C LYS A 26 8.18 11.68 -3.45
N GLY A 27 6.84 11.74 -3.47
CA GLY A 27 6.06 11.96 -4.69
C GLY A 27 5.87 10.69 -5.53
N PHE A 28 5.94 9.51 -4.92
CA PHE A 28 5.79 8.24 -5.63
C PHE A 28 4.39 8.09 -6.26
N ALA A 29 3.33 8.41 -5.51
CA ALA A 29 1.94 8.32 -5.96
C ALA A 29 1.05 9.43 -5.38
N LYS A 30 -0.10 9.71 -6.01
CA LYS A 30 -1.10 10.66 -5.48
C LYS A 30 -2.10 10.03 -4.51
N LYS A 31 -2.38 8.73 -4.66
CA LYS A 31 -3.26 7.95 -3.79
C LYS A 31 -2.67 6.57 -3.58
N VAL A 32 -2.88 6.00 -2.39
CA VAL A 32 -2.50 4.63 -2.05
C VAL A 32 -3.76 3.83 -1.73
N VAL A 33 -3.86 2.61 -2.26
CA VAL A 33 -4.94 1.67 -1.97
C VAL A 33 -4.36 0.36 -1.50
N LEU A 34 -4.74 -0.07 -0.30
CA LEU A 34 -4.26 -1.27 0.37
C LEU A 34 -5.35 -2.33 0.41
N PHE A 35 -5.12 -3.46 -0.24
CA PHE A 35 -5.99 -4.63 -0.19
C PHE A 35 -5.44 -5.63 0.82
N ILE A 36 -6.13 -5.82 1.94
CA ILE A 36 -5.67 -6.69 3.02
C ILE A 36 -6.65 -7.83 3.31
N GLY A 37 -6.11 -9.00 3.65
CA GLY A 37 -6.89 -10.17 4.04
C GLY A 37 -7.56 -10.03 5.40
N ARG A 38 -6.88 -9.34 6.31
CA ARG A 38 -7.28 -9.16 7.71
C ARG A 38 -7.29 -7.70 8.09
N GLU A 39 -8.09 -7.36 9.09
CA GLU A 39 -8.11 -6.01 9.63
C GLU A 39 -6.78 -5.64 10.28
N PRO A 40 -6.31 -4.39 10.08
CA PRO A 40 -5.15 -3.89 10.79
C PRO A 40 -5.53 -3.71 12.26
N VAL A 41 -4.64 -4.07 13.17
CA VAL A 41 -4.91 -3.99 14.62
C VAL A 41 -4.04 -2.94 15.30
N LYS A 42 -4.57 -2.36 16.38
CA LYS A 42 -3.85 -1.44 17.28
C LYS A 42 -3.28 -0.24 16.51
N LYS A 43 -1.98 0.00 16.68
CA LYS A 43 -1.21 1.13 16.14
C LYS A 43 -1.23 1.22 14.61
N ALA A 44 -1.36 0.09 13.90
CA ALA A 44 -1.47 0.10 12.44
C ALA A 44 -2.80 0.76 11.99
N ALA A 45 -3.90 0.47 12.67
CA ALA A 45 -5.20 1.07 12.36
C ALA A 45 -5.25 2.57 12.69
N GLU A 46 -4.61 2.98 13.78
CA GLU A 46 -4.49 4.40 14.14
C GLU A 46 -3.70 5.17 13.08
N MET A 47 -2.54 4.65 12.69
CA MET A 47 -1.72 5.29 11.65
C MET A 47 -2.44 5.35 10.30
N LEU A 48 -3.24 4.34 9.96
CA LEU A 48 -4.03 4.38 8.72
C LEU A 48 -5.10 5.49 8.76
N LYS A 49 -5.70 5.75 9.92
CA LYS A 49 -6.66 6.85 10.09
C LYS A 49 -5.99 8.23 10.01
N GLU A 50 -4.73 8.33 10.41
CA GLU A 50 -3.96 9.58 10.33
C GLU A 50 -3.52 9.93 8.89
N ASN A 51 -3.65 8.99 7.94
CA ASN A 51 -3.18 9.17 6.57
C ASN A 51 -4.34 9.11 5.56
N ASP A 52 -4.99 10.25 5.29
CA ASP A 52 -6.13 10.38 4.35
C ASP A 52 -5.85 9.91 2.92
N TYR A 53 -4.57 9.84 2.53
CA TYR A 53 -4.16 9.38 1.20
C TYR A 53 -4.13 7.85 1.06
N ILE A 54 -4.36 7.11 2.16
CA ILE A 54 -4.35 5.64 2.19
C ILE A 54 -5.77 5.10 2.35
N GLU A 55 -6.26 4.40 1.32
CA GLU A 55 -7.54 3.71 1.35
C GLU A 55 -7.33 2.22 1.62
N VAL A 56 -7.92 1.69 2.69
CA VAL A 56 -7.79 0.27 3.06
C VAL A 56 -9.06 -0.50 2.71
N LYS A 57 -8.90 -1.61 2.00
CA LYS A 57 -9.97 -2.53 1.62
C LYS A 57 -9.69 -3.92 2.15
N ILE A 58 -10.52 -4.36 3.08
CA ILE A 58 -10.45 -5.70 3.65
C ILE A 58 -11.22 -6.65 2.74
N VAL A 59 -10.54 -7.65 2.18
CA VAL A 59 -11.10 -8.60 1.21
C VAL A 59 -10.55 -9.99 1.45
N LYS A 60 -11.37 -11.03 1.21
CA LYS A 60 -10.91 -12.44 1.37
C LYS A 60 -9.77 -12.84 0.42
N LYS A 61 -9.63 -12.17 -0.72
CA LYS A 61 -8.62 -12.48 -1.75
C LYS A 61 -7.91 -11.19 -2.21
N PRO A 62 -7.02 -10.63 -1.38
CA PRO A 62 -6.39 -9.32 -1.61
C PRO A 62 -5.65 -9.23 -2.95
N SER A 63 -4.85 -10.24 -3.32
CA SER A 63 -4.14 -10.27 -4.60
C SER A 63 -5.08 -10.21 -5.81
N LYS A 64 -6.20 -10.94 -5.80
CA LYS A 64 -7.16 -10.95 -6.91
C LYS A 64 -7.86 -9.60 -7.02
N SER A 65 -8.38 -9.09 -5.92
CA SER A 65 -9.07 -7.79 -5.87
C SER A 65 -8.17 -6.63 -6.27
N ALA A 66 -6.90 -6.64 -5.83
CA ALA A 66 -5.93 -5.63 -6.20
C ALA A 66 -5.60 -5.65 -7.70
N LYS A 67 -5.44 -6.83 -8.30
CA LYS A 67 -5.24 -6.97 -9.75
C LYS A 67 -6.45 -6.50 -10.56
N GLU A 68 -7.66 -6.80 -10.10
CA GLU A 68 -8.89 -6.32 -10.75
C GLU A 68 -9.01 -4.80 -10.66
N TYR A 69 -8.71 -4.22 -9.49
CA TYR A 69 -8.71 -2.78 -9.30
C TYR A 69 -7.62 -2.07 -10.12
N PHE A 70 -6.42 -2.65 -10.18
CA PHE A 70 -5.32 -2.16 -11.02
C PHE A 70 -5.68 -2.10 -12.50
N LYS A 71 -6.37 -3.14 -13.03
CA LYS A 71 -6.82 -3.17 -14.43
C LYS A 71 -7.76 -2.01 -14.79
N SER A 72 -8.50 -1.49 -13.83
CA SER A 72 -9.40 -0.34 -14.01
C SER A 72 -8.71 1.02 -13.87
N LEU A 73 -7.43 1.05 -13.47
CA LEU A 73 -6.69 2.27 -13.20
C LEU A 73 -5.64 2.55 -14.28
N ASN A 74 -5.65 3.76 -14.84
CA ASN A 74 -4.60 4.23 -15.73
C ASN A 74 -3.42 4.82 -14.94
N ASN A 75 -2.19 4.44 -15.30
CA ASN A 75 -0.94 4.89 -14.68
C ASN A 75 -0.88 4.60 -13.16
N SER A 76 -1.06 3.32 -12.82
CA SER A 76 -1.01 2.83 -11.45
C SER A 76 0.21 1.94 -11.21
N PHE A 77 0.55 1.74 -9.95
CA PHE A 77 1.58 0.80 -9.50
C PHE A 77 0.88 -0.34 -8.74
N LEU A 78 1.32 -1.58 -8.94
CA LEU A 78 0.81 -2.74 -8.21
C LEU A 78 1.98 -3.50 -7.61
N SER A 79 1.97 -3.73 -6.31
CA SER A 79 2.99 -4.53 -5.65
C SER A 79 2.42 -5.26 -4.43
N ASP A 80 3.05 -6.37 -4.08
CA ASP A 80 2.77 -7.08 -2.84
C ASP A 80 3.41 -6.33 -1.65
N LEU A 81 2.74 -6.32 -0.50
CA LEU A 81 3.23 -5.68 0.72
C LEU A 81 4.55 -6.30 1.22
N ASN A 82 4.70 -7.63 1.16
CA ASN A 82 5.95 -8.27 1.57
C ASN A 82 7.09 -7.90 0.62
N GLU A 83 6.82 -7.87 -0.69
CA GLU A 83 7.82 -7.41 -1.67
C GLU A 83 8.13 -5.93 -1.49
N PHE A 84 7.15 -5.09 -1.16
CA PHE A 84 7.38 -3.66 -0.94
C PHE A 84 8.14 -3.39 0.35
N GLY A 85 7.90 -4.14 1.43
CA GLY A 85 8.66 -4.02 2.68
C GLY A 85 10.15 -4.34 2.49
N GLU A 86 10.47 -5.42 1.79
CA GLU A 86 11.86 -5.80 1.49
C GLU A 86 12.49 -4.92 0.39
N ARG A 87 11.74 -4.52 -0.65
CA ARG A 87 12.26 -3.64 -1.72
C ARG A 87 12.34 -2.17 -1.33
N ALA A 88 11.51 -1.67 -0.40
CA ALA A 88 11.61 -0.29 0.09
C ALA A 88 12.93 -0.05 0.82
N MET A 89 13.52 -1.08 1.45
CA MET A 89 14.89 -1.03 1.99
C MET A 89 15.97 -1.06 0.90
N MET A 90 15.67 -1.58 -0.30
CA MET A 90 16.61 -1.60 -1.42
C MET A 90 16.53 -0.36 -2.31
N PHE A 91 15.50 0.49 -2.17
CA PHE A 91 15.42 1.78 -2.86
C PHE A 91 16.16 2.86 -2.04
N ASP A 92 17.42 2.59 -1.74
CA ASP A 92 18.43 3.59 -1.42
C ASP A 92 18.97 4.08 -2.77
N PRO A 93 18.54 5.24 -3.29
CA PRO A 93 19.19 5.83 -4.44
C PRO A 93 20.53 6.41 -3.97
N CYS A 94 21.62 5.65 -4.13
CA CYS A 94 22.95 6.25 -4.24
C CYS A 94 23.02 7.11 -5.52
#